data_AF-A0A3D8R8Z1-F1
#
_entry.id   AF-A0A3D8R8Z1-F1
#
_cell.length_a   1.000
_cell.length_b   1.000
_cell.length_c   1.000
_cell.angle_alpha   90.00
_cell.angle_beta   90.00
_cell.angle_gamma   90.00
#
_symmetry.space_group_name_H-M   'P 1'
#
loop_
_entity.id
_entity.type
_entity.pdbx_description
1 polymer ?
#
loop_
_entity_poly.entity_id
_entity_poly.type
_entity_poly.pdbx_seq_one_letter_code
_entity_poly.pdbx_strand_id
1 'polypeptide(L)'
;MVGRRKKLTGVKRVTTRPTSRAPKRTKLAKILDDPQAALENEDSPIFKDEVNLKAVLSHPKAQEVLRAAGLDCDIYKLPDFATAAARFKEDGSSGRHDPEWQRQALEASERRAAGEFDAYHKERFEQEWLGLDDSEDKLSSVTTKAHDMSNGEARQDVKTSEEQDSSIHEG
;
A
#
# COMPACT_ATOMS: atom_id res chain seq x y z
N MET A 1 -88.68 -49.84 -14.12
CA MET A 1 -87.21 -49.77 -14.34
C MET A 1 -86.72 -48.40 -13.93
N VAL A 2 -86.01 -48.28 -12.79
CA VAL A 2 -85.49 -47.00 -12.29
C VAL A 2 -83.97 -47.01 -12.44
N GLY A 3 -83.44 -46.17 -13.35
CA GLY A 3 -82.02 -46.09 -13.66
C GLY A 3 -81.24 -45.38 -12.55
N ARG A 4 -80.22 -46.06 -11.99
CA ARG A 4 -79.27 -45.47 -11.02
C ARG A 4 -78.23 -44.62 -11.75
N ARG A 5 -78.20 -43.31 -11.47
CA ARG A 5 -77.12 -42.40 -11.88
C ARG A 5 -75.89 -42.63 -10.98
N LYS A 6 -74.79 -43.08 -11.56
CA LYS A 6 -73.48 -43.21 -10.88
C LYS A 6 -72.89 -41.80 -10.68
N LYS A 7 -72.53 -41.44 -9.44
CA LYS A 7 -71.83 -40.18 -9.13
C LYS A 7 -70.34 -40.34 -9.47
N LEU A 8 -69.81 -39.46 -10.32
CA LEU A 8 -68.38 -39.35 -10.60
C LEU A 8 -67.68 -38.74 -9.38
N THR A 9 -66.78 -39.51 -8.78
CA THR A 9 -65.93 -39.09 -7.65
C THR A 9 -64.85 -38.13 -8.13
N GLY A 10 -64.68 -37.02 -7.42
CA GLY A 10 -63.79 -35.92 -7.77
C GLY A 10 -62.33 -36.31 -7.99
N VAL A 11 -61.75 -35.76 -9.06
CA VAL A 11 -60.32 -35.82 -9.35
C VAL A 11 -59.58 -35.05 -8.27
N LYS A 12 -58.77 -35.76 -7.46
CA LYS A 12 -57.86 -35.15 -6.48
C LYS A 12 -56.77 -34.42 -7.26
N ARG A 13 -56.74 -33.09 -7.18
CA ARG A 13 -55.64 -32.27 -7.70
C ARG A 13 -54.37 -32.62 -6.92
N VAL A 14 -53.37 -33.17 -7.60
CA VAL A 14 -52.02 -33.33 -7.09
C VAL A 14 -51.36 -31.97 -7.09
N THR A 15 -51.30 -31.31 -5.93
CA THR A 15 -50.45 -30.13 -5.73
C THR A 15 -49.01 -30.61 -5.70
N THR A 16 -48.27 -30.38 -6.79
CA THR A 16 -46.81 -30.49 -6.75
C THR A 16 -46.29 -29.32 -5.92
N ARG A 17 -45.59 -29.64 -4.82
CA ARG A 17 -44.92 -28.65 -3.98
C ARG A 17 -43.83 -28.00 -4.83
N PRO A 18 -43.82 -26.67 -5.06
CA PRO A 18 -42.78 -26.03 -5.84
C PRO A 18 -41.43 -26.28 -5.14
N THR A 19 -40.47 -26.82 -5.89
CA THR A 19 -39.09 -26.96 -5.44
C THR A 19 -38.58 -25.57 -5.06
N SER A 20 -38.11 -25.42 -3.83
CA SER A 20 -37.51 -24.18 -3.33
C SER A 20 -36.45 -23.70 -4.33
N ARG A 21 -36.61 -22.49 -4.86
CA ARG A 21 -35.59 -21.88 -5.74
C ARG A 21 -34.28 -21.77 -4.95
N ALA A 22 -33.17 -22.14 -5.59
CA ALA A 22 -31.84 -21.97 -5.00
C ALA A 22 -31.66 -20.52 -4.50
N PRO A 23 -31.11 -20.31 -3.29
CA PRO A 23 -30.94 -18.99 -2.73
C PRO A 23 -30.03 -18.15 -3.65
N LYS A 24 -30.43 -16.90 -3.89
CA LYS A 24 -29.61 -15.95 -4.68
C LYS A 24 -28.33 -15.66 -3.89
N ARG A 25 -27.16 -15.84 -4.52
CA ARG A 25 -25.85 -15.47 -3.93
C ARG A 25 -25.87 -13.99 -3.51
N THR A 26 -25.29 -13.69 -2.34
CA THR A 26 -25.14 -12.32 -1.83
C THR A 26 -24.21 -11.49 -2.72
N LYS A 27 -24.29 -10.15 -2.63
CA LYS A 27 -23.43 -9.25 -3.42
C LYS A 27 -21.94 -9.52 -3.16
N LEU A 28 -21.55 -9.66 -1.89
CA LEU A 28 -20.18 -9.97 -1.49
C LEU A 28 -19.68 -11.29 -2.10
N ALA A 29 -20.53 -12.32 -2.16
CA ALA A 29 -20.16 -13.60 -2.76
C ALA A 29 -19.90 -13.52 -4.27
N LYS A 30 -20.38 -12.48 -4.96
CA LYS A 30 -20.08 -12.22 -6.37
C LYS A 30 -18.80 -11.39 -6.54
N ILE A 31 -18.55 -10.48 -5.59
CA ILE A 31 -17.32 -9.68 -5.57
C ILE A 31 -16.10 -10.59 -5.42
N LEU A 32 -16.21 -11.67 -4.63
CA LEU A 32 -15.14 -12.67 -4.49
C LEU A 32 -14.81 -13.46 -5.77
N ASP A 33 -15.66 -13.43 -6.79
CA ASP A 33 -15.38 -14.12 -8.06
C ASP A 33 -14.37 -13.32 -8.93
N ASP A 34 -14.18 -12.02 -8.65
CA ASP A 34 -13.20 -11.16 -9.32
C ASP A 34 -12.12 -10.71 -8.30
N PRO A 35 -10.85 -11.11 -8.48
CA PRO A 35 -9.80 -10.79 -7.52
C PRO A 35 -9.60 -9.28 -7.35
N GLN A 36 -9.77 -8.50 -8.41
CA GLN A 36 -9.54 -7.06 -8.37
C GLN A 36 -10.65 -6.36 -7.60
N ALA A 37 -11.92 -6.63 -7.95
CA ALA A 37 -13.06 -6.08 -7.22
C ALA A 37 -13.07 -6.48 -5.73
N ALA A 38 -12.53 -7.66 -5.40
CA ALA A 38 -12.38 -8.10 -4.02
C ALA A 38 -11.31 -7.33 -3.23
N LEU A 39 -10.31 -6.75 -3.89
CA LEU A 39 -9.28 -5.93 -3.25
C LEU A 39 -9.69 -4.46 -3.14
N GLU A 40 -10.38 -3.94 -4.15
CA GLU A 40 -10.84 -2.54 -4.19
C GLU A 40 -11.93 -2.26 -3.14
N ASN A 41 -12.70 -3.29 -2.76
CA ASN A 41 -13.79 -3.14 -1.81
C ASN A 41 -13.29 -3.24 -0.36
N GLU A 42 -13.36 -2.15 0.40
CA GLU A 42 -12.98 -2.09 1.82
C GLU A 42 -13.78 -3.06 2.71
N ASP A 43 -15.05 -3.33 2.35
CA ASP A 43 -15.94 -4.26 3.05
C ASP A 43 -15.70 -5.73 2.68
N SER A 44 -14.73 -6.00 1.81
CA SER A 44 -14.40 -7.34 1.35
C SER A 44 -14.09 -8.24 2.54
N PRO A 45 -14.69 -9.45 2.59
CA PRO A 45 -14.43 -10.42 3.64
C PRO A 45 -12.93 -10.71 3.86
N ILE A 46 -12.09 -10.57 2.83
CA ILE A 46 -10.65 -10.88 2.90
C ILE A 46 -9.89 -10.03 3.93
N PHE A 47 -10.36 -8.80 4.21
CA PHE A 47 -9.73 -7.87 5.14
C PHE A 47 -10.22 -8.01 6.58
N LYS A 48 -11.27 -8.78 6.82
CA LYS A 48 -11.87 -8.93 8.16
C LYS A 48 -10.98 -9.80 9.05
N ASP A 49 -10.99 -9.50 10.35
CA ASP A 49 -10.19 -10.22 11.34
C ASP A 49 -10.51 -11.72 11.40
N GLU A 50 -11.76 -12.07 11.12
CA GLU A 50 -12.28 -13.45 11.10
C GLU A 50 -11.58 -14.34 10.06
N VAL A 51 -11.04 -13.76 8.98
CA VAL A 51 -10.41 -14.55 7.92
C VAL A 51 -8.99 -14.96 8.29
N ASN A 52 -8.74 -16.26 8.33
CA ASN A 52 -7.42 -16.82 8.54
C ASN A 52 -6.64 -16.91 7.21
N LEU A 53 -5.90 -15.86 6.88
CA LEU A 53 -5.09 -15.79 5.65
C LEU A 53 -4.07 -16.92 5.55
N LYS A 54 -3.52 -17.41 6.67
CA LYS A 54 -2.63 -18.57 6.69
C LYS A 54 -3.32 -19.82 6.17
N ALA A 55 -4.57 -20.05 6.60
CA ALA A 55 -5.35 -21.21 6.15
C ALA A 55 -5.67 -21.12 4.65
N VAL A 56 -6.02 -19.93 4.17
CA VAL A 56 -6.27 -19.68 2.74
C VAL A 56 -5.02 -19.98 1.90
N LEU A 57 -3.85 -19.47 2.31
CA LEU A 57 -2.59 -19.67 1.59
C LEU A 57 -2.04 -21.10 1.70
N SER A 58 -2.38 -21.83 2.76
CA SER A 58 -2.03 -23.26 2.89
C SER A 58 -2.89 -24.18 2.02
N HIS A 59 -3.96 -23.69 1.41
CA HIS A 59 -4.86 -24.51 0.61
C HIS A 59 -4.16 -24.96 -0.68
N PRO A 60 -4.29 -26.23 -1.13
CA PRO A 60 -3.59 -26.74 -2.32
C PRO A 60 -3.83 -25.90 -3.57
N LYS A 61 -5.07 -25.46 -3.79
CA LYS A 61 -5.46 -24.58 -4.91
C LYS A 61 -4.72 -23.25 -4.88
N ALA A 62 -4.51 -22.67 -3.69
CA ALA A 62 -3.77 -21.41 -3.55
C ALA A 62 -2.29 -21.63 -3.87
N GLN A 63 -1.72 -22.75 -3.40
CA GLN A 63 -0.33 -23.11 -3.72
C GLN A 63 -0.09 -23.36 -5.21
N GLU A 64 -1.06 -23.96 -5.93
CA GLU A 64 -0.98 -24.11 -7.39
C GLU A 64 -0.87 -22.75 -8.10
N VAL A 65 -1.67 -21.78 -7.67
CA VAL A 65 -1.66 -20.41 -8.23
C VAL A 65 -0.35 -19.69 -7.88
N LEU A 66 0.12 -19.80 -6.63
CA LEU A 66 1.39 -19.22 -6.20
C LEU A 66 2.57 -19.80 -6.99
N ARG A 67 2.61 -21.13 -7.15
CA ARG A 67 3.63 -21.80 -7.97
C ARG A 67 3.57 -21.38 -9.43
N ALA A 68 2.37 -21.24 -10.00
CA ALA A 68 2.20 -20.74 -11.36
C ALA A 68 2.70 -19.29 -11.52
N ALA A 69 2.64 -18.48 -10.46
CA ALA A 69 3.21 -17.14 -10.40
C ALA A 69 4.73 -17.12 -10.09
N GLY A 70 5.38 -18.29 -9.97
CA GLY A 70 6.81 -18.40 -9.62
C GLY A 70 7.12 -18.19 -8.14
N LEU A 71 6.10 -18.20 -7.28
CA LEU A 71 6.24 -18.11 -5.83
C LEU A 71 6.24 -19.52 -5.24
N ASP A 72 7.42 -20.14 -5.24
CA ASP A 72 7.60 -21.52 -4.77
C ASP A 72 7.80 -21.63 -3.25
N CYS A 73 7.89 -20.50 -2.55
CA CYS A 73 8.07 -20.48 -1.10
C CYS A 73 6.74 -20.56 -0.35
N ASP A 74 6.75 -21.23 0.79
CA ASP A 74 5.64 -21.22 1.73
C ASP A 74 5.57 -19.85 2.43
N ILE A 75 5.03 -18.83 1.74
CA ILE A 75 4.95 -17.44 2.21
C ILE A 75 4.34 -17.35 3.62
N TYR A 76 3.36 -18.22 3.89
CA TYR A 76 2.65 -18.30 5.16
C TYR A 76 3.46 -18.91 6.33
N LYS A 77 4.68 -19.40 6.06
CA LYS A 77 5.66 -19.87 7.06
C LYS A 77 6.76 -18.84 7.35
N LEU A 78 6.79 -17.72 6.63
CA LEU A 78 7.76 -16.67 6.89
C LEU A 78 7.58 -16.11 8.32
N PRO A 79 8.67 -15.75 9.02
CA PRO A 79 8.60 -15.25 10.40
C PRO A 79 7.75 -13.98 10.51
N ASP A 80 7.82 -13.11 9.50
CA ASP A 80 7.11 -11.84 9.47
C ASP A 80 5.70 -11.94 8.87
N PHE A 81 5.24 -13.15 8.55
CA PHE A 81 3.94 -13.34 7.89
C PHE A 81 2.78 -12.77 8.71
N ALA A 82 2.79 -12.95 10.03
CA ALA A 82 1.72 -12.44 10.89
C ALA A 82 1.61 -10.90 10.81
N THR A 83 2.75 -10.22 10.84
CA THR A 83 2.83 -8.76 10.71
C THR A 83 2.40 -8.31 9.32
N ALA A 84 2.88 -8.97 8.28
CA ALA A 84 2.50 -8.68 6.90
C ALA A 84 1.00 -8.89 6.66
N ALA A 85 0.42 -9.97 7.20
CA ALA A 85 -1.00 -10.27 7.15
C ALA A 85 -1.84 -9.22 7.89
N ALA A 86 -1.38 -8.75 9.05
CA ALA A 86 -2.06 -7.70 9.80
C ALA A 86 -2.08 -6.37 9.03
N ARG A 87 -0.92 -5.96 8.49
CA ARG A 87 -0.82 -4.75 7.65
C ARG A 87 -1.68 -4.84 6.41
N PHE A 88 -1.66 -5.99 5.71
CA PHE A 88 -2.51 -6.22 4.55
C PHE A 88 -4.01 -6.03 4.86
N LYS A 89 -4.47 -6.53 6.02
CA LYS A 89 -5.85 -6.32 6.47
C LYS A 89 -6.15 -4.86 6.76
N GLU A 90 -5.25 -4.19 7.48
CA GLU A 90 -5.37 -2.76 7.80
C GLU A 90 -5.43 -1.90 6.53
N ASP A 91 -4.51 -2.14 5.60
CA ASP A 91 -4.42 -1.43 4.32
C ASP A 91 -5.70 -1.60 3.50
N GLY A 92 -6.22 -2.82 3.40
CA GLY A 92 -7.48 -3.08 2.71
C GLY A 92 -8.71 -2.48 3.39
N SER A 93 -8.79 -2.56 4.71
CA SER A 93 -9.90 -1.97 5.48
C SER A 93 -9.92 -0.44 5.45
N SER A 94 -8.79 0.19 5.12
CA SER A 94 -8.65 1.64 4.98
C SER A 94 -8.70 2.13 3.53
N GLY A 95 -9.01 1.23 2.58
CA GLY A 95 -9.16 1.58 1.17
C GLY A 95 -7.86 1.83 0.41
N ARG A 96 -6.69 1.48 0.96
CA ARG A 96 -5.37 1.71 0.30
C ARG A 96 -5.14 0.82 -0.92
N HIS A 97 -6.01 -0.16 -1.14
CA HIS A 97 -6.01 -0.98 -2.35
C HIS A 97 -6.83 -0.38 -3.49
N ASP A 98 -7.51 0.75 -3.27
CA ASP A 98 -8.18 1.49 -4.33
C ASP A 98 -7.15 2.02 -5.36
N PRO A 99 -7.36 1.84 -6.68
CA PRO A 99 -6.41 2.24 -7.70
C PRO A 99 -6.19 3.75 -7.77
N GLU A 100 -7.22 4.53 -7.46
CA GLU A 100 -7.16 5.98 -7.44
C GLU A 100 -6.28 6.44 -6.27
N TRP A 101 -6.50 5.86 -5.09
CA TRP A 101 -5.64 6.09 -3.91
C TRP A 101 -4.18 5.73 -4.19
N GLN A 102 -3.91 4.58 -4.81
CA GLN A 102 -2.54 4.15 -5.14
C GLN A 102 -1.85 5.11 -6.09
N ARG A 103 -2.57 5.61 -7.09
CA ARG A 103 -2.06 6.59 -8.04
C ARG A 103 -1.71 7.91 -7.34
N GLN A 104 -2.60 8.43 -6.49
CA GLN A 104 -2.33 9.64 -5.72
C GLN A 104 -1.15 9.46 -4.76
N ALA A 105 -1.06 8.30 -4.10
CA ALA A 105 0.04 8.00 -3.19
C ALA A 105 1.40 7.97 -3.90
N LEU A 106 1.43 7.42 -5.11
CA LEU A 106 2.62 7.40 -5.96
C LEU A 106 3.01 8.81 -6.41
N GLU A 107 2.05 9.59 -6.93
CA GLU A 107 2.29 10.98 -7.34
C GLU A 107 2.80 11.82 -6.16
N ALA A 108 2.17 11.70 -4.99
CA ALA A 108 2.62 12.38 -3.77
C ALA A 108 4.03 11.93 -3.35
N SER A 109 4.38 10.65 -3.53
CA SER A 109 5.73 10.15 -3.27
C SER A 109 6.76 10.76 -4.21
N GLU A 110 6.46 10.85 -5.51
CA GLU A 110 7.33 11.46 -6.51
C GLU A 110 7.56 12.94 -6.22
N ARG A 111 6.50 13.68 -5.87
CA ARG A 111 6.58 15.10 -5.49
C ARG A 111 7.42 15.33 -4.23
N ARG A 112 7.30 14.45 -3.23
CA ARG A 112 8.18 14.48 -2.04
C ARG A 112 9.62 14.18 -2.40
N ALA A 113 9.88 13.20 -3.26
CA ALA A 113 11.23 12.87 -3.72
C ALA A 113 11.86 14.01 -4.55
N ALA A 114 11.05 14.80 -5.24
CA ALA A 114 11.48 16.00 -5.97
C ALA A 114 11.77 17.21 -5.06
N GLY A 115 11.55 17.10 -3.74
CA GLY A 115 11.82 18.17 -2.77
C GLY A 115 10.86 19.36 -2.88
N GLU A 116 9.70 19.19 -3.51
CA GLU A 116 8.74 20.30 -3.73
C GLU A 116 8.25 20.94 -2.41
N PHE A 117 8.30 20.19 -1.31
CA PHE A 117 7.86 20.65 0.01
C PHE A 117 9.01 21.02 0.94
N ASP A 118 10.27 20.88 0.51
CA ASP A 118 11.43 21.09 1.40
C ASP A 118 11.53 22.54 1.86
N ALA A 119 11.26 23.49 0.96
CA ALA A 119 11.22 24.92 1.30
C ALA A 119 10.12 25.22 2.33
N TYR A 120 8.93 24.66 2.15
CA TYR A 120 7.81 24.81 3.07
C TYR A 120 8.12 24.19 4.44
N HIS A 121 8.72 23.00 4.46
CA HIS A 121 9.12 22.34 5.71
C HIS A 121 10.20 23.12 6.45
N LYS A 122 11.15 23.70 5.71
CA LYS A 122 12.20 24.56 6.30
C LYS A 122 11.60 25.82 6.93
N GLU A 123 10.77 26.55 6.19
CA GLU A 123 10.10 27.75 6.68
C GLU A 123 9.22 27.45 7.92
N ARG A 124 8.44 26.38 7.88
CA ARG A 124 7.62 25.94 9.01
C ARG A 124 8.45 25.56 10.23
N PHE A 125 9.58 24.89 10.01
CA PHE A 125 10.50 24.55 11.10
C PHE A 125 11.11 25.81 11.73
N GLU A 126 11.50 26.80 10.92
CA GLU A 126 12.06 28.07 11.39
C GLU A 126 11.02 28.88 12.20
N GLN A 127 9.78 28.99 11.71
CA GLN A 127 8.70 29.69 12.44
C GLN A 127 8.30 28.97 13.74
N GLU A 128 8.01 27.66 13.67
CA GLU A 128 7.37 26.93 14.77
C GLU A 128 8.38 26.48 15.83
N TRP A 129 9.60 26.13 15.44
CA TRP A 129 10.60 25.57 16.34
C TRP A 129 11.66 26.57 16.80
N LEU A 130 12.03 27.53 15.93
CA LEU A 130 13.00 28.57 16.28
C LEU A 130 12.34 29.88 16.70
N GLY A 131 11.02 30.02 16.54
CA GLY A 131 10.28 31.23 16.89
C GLY A 131 10.72 32.45 16.07
N LEU A 132 11.30 32.23 14.89
CA LEU A 132 11.60 33.27 13.92
C LEU A 132 10.29 33.65 13.25
N ASP A 133 9.49 34.45 13.96
CA ASP A 133 8.39 35.20 13.34
C ASP A 133 8.99 36.16 12.30
N ASP A 134 8.29 36.37 11.19
CA ASP A 134 8.65 37.28 10.08
C ASP A 134 8.61 38.77 10.51
N SER A 135 9.01 39.05 11.75
CA SER A 135 9.45 40.36 12.19
C SER A 135 10.75 40.66 11.45
N GLU A 136 10.64 41.37 10.33
CA GLU A 136 11.73 42.01 9.59
C GLU A 136 12.61 42.84 10.54
N ASP A 137 13.53 42.22 11.26
CA ASP A 137 14.67 42.84 11.94
C ASP A 137 15.38 41.80 12.82
N LYS A 138 16.31 41.04 12.23
CA LYS A 138 17.62 40.66 12.82
C LYS A 138 18.24 39.52 12.04
N LEU A 139 19.15 39.86 11.12
CA LEU A 139 20.52 39.32 11.06
C LEU A 139 21.29 39.90 9.86
N SER A 140 21.33 41.23 9.77
CA SER A 140 22.43 41.98 9.13
C SER A 140 23.70 42.03 10.02
N SER A 141 23.88 41.06 10.93
CA SER A 141 24.93 41.06 11.96
C SER A 141 25.69 39.73 12.01
N VAL A 142 26.21 39.27 10.87
CA VAL A 142 27.44 38.45 10.80
C VAL A 142 28.27 38.97 9.63
N THR A 143 28.71 40.22 9.72
CA THR A 143 29.87 40.73 8.98
C THR A 143 30.46 41.89 9.79
N THR A 144 31.79 42.01 9.75
CA THR A 144 32.69 42.92 10.48
C THR A 144 33.23 42.30 11.78
N LYS A 145 34.53 42.10 12.01
CA LYS A 145 35.77 42.70 11.48
C LYS A 145 36.93 41.70 11.69
N ALA A 146 37.62 41.29 10.62
CA ALA A 146 39.04 40.98 10.72
C ALA A 146 39.79 42.10 9.98
N HIS A 147 40.68 42.72 10.73
CA HIS A 147 41.35 43.98 10.49
C HIS A 147 42.36 43.86 9.34
N ASP A 148 42.26 44.78 8.38
CA ASP A 148 43.24 45.05 7.33
C ASP A 148 44.59 45.48 7.93
N MET A 149 45.68 44.82 7.52
CA MET A 149 47.04 45.36 7.57
C MET A 149 47.77 44.87 6.31
N SER A 150 47.70 45.70 5.28
CA SER A 150 48.58 45.68 4.12
C SER A 150 50.04 45.86 4.53
N ASN A 151 50.94 44.97 4.09
CA ASN A 151 52.21 45.37 3.45
C ASN A 151 52.96 44.21 2.75
N GLY A 152 53.32 44.42 1.49
CA GLY A 152 54.67 44.16 0.95
C GLY A 152 55.20 42.72 0.75
N GLU A 153 55.33 42.38 -0.53
CA GLU A 153 56.59 41.90 -1.14
C GLU A 153 56.87 40.38 -1.32
N ALA A 154 57.37 40.10 -2.53
CA ALA A 154 58.15 38.95 -3.00
C ALA A 154 57.46 37.60 -3.30
N ARG A 155 57.28 37.38 -4.62
CA ARG A 155 57.54 36.16 -5.40
C ARG A 155 58.09 34.95 -4.63
N GLN A 156 57.51 33.77 -4.88
CA GLN A 156 58.26 32.64 -5.42
C GLN A 156 57.34 31.55 -5.99
N ASP A 157 57.76 31.08 -7.17
CA ASP A 157 57.31 29.93 -7.92
C ASP A 157 57.38 28.61 -7.12
N VAL A 158 56.82 27.55 -7.74
CA VAL A 158 56.98 26.09 -7.51
C VAL A 158 55.63 25.45 -7.19
N LYS A 159 55.17 24.36 -7.79
CA LYS A 159 55.46 23.60 -9.02
C LYS A 159 54.34 22.55 -9.06
N THR A 160 53.75 22.35 -10.23
CA THR A 160 52.87 21.22 -10.55
C THR A 160 53.58 19.88 -10.34
N SER A 161 52.87 18.91 -9.76
CA SER A 161 53.12 17.49 -10.03
C SER A 161 51.89 16.65 -9.67
N GLU A 162 51.27 16.14 -10.74
CA GLU A 162 50.57 14.85 -10.81
C GLU A 162 51.49 13.67 -10.43
N GLU A 163 50.92 12.47 -10.45
CA GLU A 163 51.45 11.10 -10.28
C GLU A 163 51.05 10.48 -8.93
N GLN A 164 50.01 9.65 -8.90
CA GLN A 164 50.02 8.21 -9.23
C GLN A 164 51.10 7.44 -8.46
N ASP A 165 50.68 6.60 -7.51
CA ASP A 165 51.19 5.23 -7.49
C ASP A 165 50.26 4.28 -6.72
N SER A 166 50.53 3.01 -6.96
CA SER A 166 49.69 1.83 -6.99
C SER A 166 49.99 0.87 -5.81
N SER A 167 49.34 -0.31 -5.84
CA SER A 167 49.78 -1.58 -5.20
C SER A 167 49.26 -1.85 -3.76
N ILE A 168 48.24 -2.72 -3.61
CA ILE A 168 48.33 -4.18 -3.34
C ILE A 168 48.95 -4.51 -1.97
N HIS A 169 48.17 -5.14 -1.07
CA HIS A 169 48.62 -6.34 -0.36
C HIS A 169 47.43 -7.12 0.24
N GLU A 170 47.20 -8.32 -0.29
CA GLU A 170 46.43 -9.37 0.41
C GLU A 170 47.25 -9.94 1.56
N GLY A 171 46.55 -10.35 2.62
CA GLY A 171 47.03 -11.22 3.69
C GLY A 171 45.86 -11.96 4.30
#